data_AF-A0A1I0CRG2-F1
#
_entry.id   AF-A0A1I0CRG2-F1
#
_cell.length_a   1.000
_cell.length_b   1.000
_cell.length_c   1.000
_cell.angle_alpha   90.00
_cell.angle_beta   90.00
_cell.angle_gamma   90.00
#
_symmetry.space_group_name_H-M   'P 1'
#
loop_
_entity.id
_entity.type
_entity.pdbx_description
1 polymer ?
#
loop_
_entity_poly.entity_id
_entity_poly.type
_entity_poly.pdbx_seq_one_letter_code
_entity_poly.pdbx_strand_id
1 'polypeptide(L)'
;MNVSVVAPSKQQINPYYLGLKIFEDIEERYNNPTDEIKERGVEHGKGREKIFEVREIESDISFIRNYLTKDLVKQEDMYLFEKQGEYYRITDKDYENVRDQLVSMRVNGVFPYITVEKLQLGTK
;
A
#
# COMPACT_ATOMS: atom_id res chain seq x y z
N MET A 1 21.08 5.98 -11.61
CA MET A 1 19.75 6.49 -11.21
C MET A 1 19.31 5.65 -10.02
N ASN A 2 19.21 6.25 -8.84
CA ASN A 2 19.15 5.54 -7.56
C ASN A 2 17.70 5.19 -7.19
N VAL A 3 17.35 3.91 -7.26
CA VAL A 3 16.09 3.35 -6.73
C VAL A 3 16.39 2.74 -5.36
N SER A 4 16.22 3.52 -4.29
CA SER A 4 16.29 3.01 -2.90
C SER A 4 15.19 3.56 -1.98
N VAL A 5 14.12 4.17 -2.51
CA VAL A 5 13.02 4.75 -1.68
C VAL A 5 11.97 3.69 -1.28
N VAL A 6 12.18 2.44 -1.68
CA VAL A 6 11.17 1.37 -1.63
C VAL A 6 11.51 0.28 -0.59
N ALA A 7 12.59 0.43 0.18
CA ALA A 7 12.99 -0.60 1.14
C ALA A 7 11.94 -0.73 2.28
N PRO A 8 11.31 -1.90 2.45
CA PRO A 8 10.35 -2.11 3.53
C PRO A 8 11.10 -2.20 4.87
N SER A 9 10.61 -1.48 5.89
CA SER A 9 11.00 -1.71 7.28
C SER A 9 10.07 -2.77 7.86
N LYS A 10 10.62 -3.77 8.56
CA LYS A 10 9.81 -4.79 9.27
C LYS A 10 8.94 -4.21 10.38
N GLN A 11 9.18 -2.95 10.78
CA GLN A 11 8.55 -2.29 11.93
C GLN A 11 7.62 -1.15 11.50
N GLN A 12 7.70 -0.66 10.27
CA GLN A 12 6.89 0.46 9.79
C GLN A 12 6.57 0.28 8.32
N ILE A 13 5.30 0.48 7.98
CA ILE A 13 4.84 0.47 6.59
C ILE A 13 5.32 1.76 5.91
N ASN A 14 6.10 1.61 4.84
CA ASN A 14 6.42 2.72 3.96
C ASN A 14 5.19 3.03 3.09
N PRO A 15 4.56 4.22 3.22
CA PRO A 15 3.32 4.53 2.51
C PRO A 15 3.51 4.60 0.98
N TYR A 16 4.70 4.96 0.50
CA TYR A 16 4.99 4.98 -0.94
C TYR A 16 5.13 3.57 -1.50
N TYR A 17 5.73 2.66 -0.73
CA TYR A 17 5.76 1.24 -1.10
C TYR A 17 4.35 0.66 -1.17
N LEU A 18 3.56 0.85 -0.11
CA LEU A 18 2.19 0.35 -0.05
C LEU A 18 1.34 0.90 -1.22
N GLY A 19 1.41 2.21 -1.47
CA GLY A 19 0.70 2.82 -2.59
C GLY A 19 1.13 2.26 -3.95
N LEU A 20 2.42 2.04 -4.16
CA LEU A 20 2.94 1.41 -5.38
C LEU A 20 2.39 0.00 -5.55
N LYS A 21 2.45 -0.85 -4.51
CA LYS A 21 1.95 -2.22 -4.56
C LYS A 21 0.44 -2.29 -4.84
N ILE A 22 -0.34 -1.36 -4.27
CA ILE A 22 -1.78 -1.25 -4.58
C ILE A 22 -1.98 -0.88 -6.06
N PHE A 23 -1.21 0.06 -6.62
CA PHE A 23 -1.33 0.40 -8.04
C PHE A 23 -0.88 -0.72 -8.97
N GLU A 24 0.19 -1.45 -8.64
CA GLU A 24 0.61 -2.65 -9.39
C GLU A 24 -0.51 -3.72 -9.38
N ASP A 25 -1.15 -3.95 -8.24
CA ASP A 25 -2.29 -4.88 -8.13
C ASP A 25 -3.50 -4.42 -8.99
N ILE A 26 -3.82 -3.12 -8.98
CA ILE A 26 -4.86 -2.55 -9.85
C ILE A 26 -4.49 -2.74 -11.31
N GLU A 27 -3.26 -2.39 -11.71
CA GLU A 27 -2.82 -2.49 -13.10
C GLU A 27 -2.93 -3.93 -13.60
N GLU A 28 -2.46 -4.89 -12.80
CA GLU A 28 -2.47 -6.31 -13.14
C GLU A 28 -3.90 -6.84 -13.30
N ARG A 29 -4.80 -6.56 -12.34
CA ARG A 29 -6.19 -7.05 -12.39
C ARG A 29 -6.99 -6.48 -13.56
N TYR A 30 -6.70 -5.26 -13.98
CA TYR A 30 -7.40 -4.61 -15.10
C TYR A 30 -6.68 -4.81 -16.45
N ASN A 31 -5.40 -5.18 -16.45
CA ASN A 31 -4.74 -5.71 -17.64
C ASN A 31 -5.18 -7.13 -17.90
N ASN A 32 -5.25 -7.97 -16.87
CA ASN A 32 -5.56 -9.39 -16.95
C ASN A 32 -6.84 -9.73 -16.13
N PRO A 33 -8.02 -9.23 -16.51
CA PRO A 33 -9.24 -9.43 -15.73
C PRO A 33 -9.67 -10.90 -15.71
N THR A 34 -10.13 -11.35 -14.55
CA THR A 34 -10.84 -12.63 -14.41
C THR A 34 -12.20 -12.56 -15.10
N ASP A 35 -12.83 -13.71 -15.34
CA ASP A 35 -14.12 -13.76 -16.03
C ASP A 35 -15.21 -13.00 -15.23
N GLU A 36 -15.18 -13.06 -13.90
CA GLU A 36 -16.04 -12.25 -13.03
C GLU A 36 -15.87 -10.74 -13.27
N ILE A 37 -14.63 -10.27 -13.45
CA ILE A 37 -14.34 -8.85 -13.70
C ILE A 37 -14.77 -8.45 -15.12
N LYS A 38 -14.63 -9.36 -16.11
CA LYS A 38 -15.11 -9.14 -17.48
C LYS A 38 -16.63 -9.03 -17.55
N GLU A 39 -17.36 -9.82 -16.77
CA GLU A 39 -18.83 -9.74 -16.69
C GLU A 39 -19.32 -8.36 -16.21
N ARG A 40 -18.46 -7.62 -15.50
CA ARG A 40 -18.71 -6.24 -15.04
C ARG A 40 -18.34 -5.18 -16.09
N GLY A 41 -17.97 -5.60 -17.30
CA GLY A 41 -17.66 -4.73 -18.43
C GLY A 41 -16.19 -4.28 -18.52
N VAL A 42 -15.28 -4.92 -17.78
CA VAL A 42 -13.85 -4.61 -17.85
C VAL A 42 -13.21 -5.36 -19.02
N GLU A 43 -12.63 -4.61 -19.95
CA GLU A 43 -11.85 -5.15 -21.06
C GLU A 43 -10.40 -5.46 -20.65
N HIS A 44 -9.77 -6.37 -21.38
CA HIS A 44 -8.35 -6.68 -21.21
C HIS A 44 -7.45 -5.49 -21.59
N GLY A 45 -6.33 -5.32 -20.89
CA GLY A 45 -5.35 -4.24 -21.16
C GLY A 45 -5.76 -2.84 -20.65
N LYS A 46 -6.73 -2.76 -19.72
CA LYS A 46 -7.27 -1.50 -19.20
C LYS A 46 -6.61 -1.03 -17.89
N GLY A 47 -5.52 -1.65 -17.45
CA GLY A 47 -4.83 -1.36 -16.19
C GLY A 47 -4.43 0.10 -16.02
N ARG A 48 -3.76 0.66 -17.04
CA ARG A 48 -3.31 2.06 -17.00
C ARG A 48 -4.48 3.04 -16.93
N GLU A 49 -5.54 2.81 -17.71
CA GLU A 49 -6.77 3.62 -17.69
C GLU A 49 -7.37 3.62 -16.28
N LYS A 50 -7.46 2.44 -15.66
CA LYS A 50 -7.98 2.32 -14.30
C LYS A 50 -7.14 3.04 -13.25
N ILE A 51 -5.81 3.01 -13.36
CA ILE A 51 -4.95 3.78 -12.45
C ILE A 51 -5.27 5.28 -12.51
N PHE A 52 -5.47 5.84 -13.71
CA PHE A 52 -5.81 7.26 -13.85
C PHE A 52 -7.19 7.58 -13.28
N GLU A 53 -8.19 6.72 -13.53
CA GLU A 53 -9.52 6.85 -12.93
C GLU A 53 -9.45 6.86 -11.39
N VAL A 54 -8.73 5.89 -10.81
CA VAL A 54 -8.54 5.79 -9.36
C VAL A 54 -7.88 7.04 -8.78
N ARG A 55 -6.87 7.58 -9.47
CA ARG A 55 -6.17 8.81 -9.04
C ARG A 55 -7.04 10.06 -9.10
N GLU A 56 -8.05 10.07 -9.95
CA GLU A 56 -8.98 11.20 -10.09
C GLU A 56 -10.09 11.14 -9.04
N ILE A 57 -10.57 9.94 -8.72
CA ILE A 57 -11.78 9.74 -7.91
C ILE A 57 -11.47 9.49 -6.44
N GLU A 58 -10.40 8.74 -6.14
CA GLU A 58 -10.17 8.23 -4.78
C GLU A 58 -9.40 9.22 -3.90
N SER A 59 -9.86 9.36 -2.66
CA SER A 59 -9.07 9.94 -1.56
C SER A 59 -8.09 8.90 -1.00
N ASP A 60 -7.07 9.30 -0.23
CA ASP A 60 -6.16 8.35 0.45
C ASP A 60 -6.90 7.30 1.29
N ILE A 61 -8.00 7.69 1.93
CA ILE A 61 -8.83 6.81 2.75
C ILE A 61 -9.56 5.78 1.90
N SER A 62 -10.25 6.24 0.86
CA SER A 62 -11.07 5.39 0.01
C SER A 62 -10.19 4.52 -0.90
N PHE A 63 -9.02 5.02 -1.30
CA PHE A 63 -7.99 4.25 -2.01
C PHE A 63 -7.55 3.02 -1.22
N ILE A 64 -7.12 3.18 0.04
CA ILE A 64 -6.74 2.04 0.88
C ILE A 64 -7.95 1.13 1.13
N ARG A 65 -9.11 1.70 1.45
CA ARG A 65 -10.32 0.92 1.77
C ARG A 65 -10.77 0.02 0.61
N ASN A 66 -10.73 0.55 -0.61
CA ASN A 66 -11.30 -0.11 -1.78
C ASN A 66 -10.28 -1.02 -2.49
N TYR A 67 -8.99 -0.72 -2.40
CA TYR A 67 -7.96 -1.38 -3.21
C TYR A 67 -6.87 -2.12 -2.43
N LEU A 68 -6.83 -2.04 -1.09
CA LEU A 68 -6.02 -2.97 -0.29
C LEU A 68 -6.74 -4.32 -0.17
N THR A 69 -6.46 -5.22 -1.10
CA THR A 69 -7.12 -6.53 -1.19
C THR A 69 -6.58 -7.51 -0.15
N LYS A 70 -7.38 -8.53 0.19
CA LYS A 70 -6.97 -9.63 1.07
C LYS A 70 -5.74 -10.37 0.53
N ASP A 71 -5.67 -10.56 -0.79
CA ASP A 71 -4.55 -11.24 -1.41
C ASP A 71 -3.29 -10.39 -1.37
N LEU A 72 -3.40 -9.08 -1.58
CA LEU A 72 -2.28 -8.16 -1.45
C LEU A 72 -1.74 -8.11 0.00
N VAL A 73 -2.62 -8.04 1.00
CA VAL A 73 -2.23 -8.10 2.43
C VAL A 73 -1.44 -9.38 2.74
N LYS A 74 -1.86 -10.52 2.17
CA LYS A 74 -1.14 -11.79 2.34
C LYS A 74 0.18 -11.84 1.57
N GLN A 75 0.20 -11.36 0.34
CA GLN A 75 1.39 -11.33 -0.52
C GLN A 75 2.50 -10.48 0.10
N GLU A 76 2.13 -9.35 0.70
CA GLU A 76 3.05 -8.43 1.37
C GLU A 76 3.33 -8.79 2.85
N ASP A 77 2.84 -9.95 3.33
CA ASP A 77 2.95 -10.43 4.72
C ASP A 77 2.60 -9.35 5.76
N MET A 78 1.48 -8.67 5.56
CA MET A 78 1.03 -7.59 6.43
C MET A 78 0.29 -8.15 7.66
N TYR A 79 0.65 -7.66 8.85
CA TYR A 79 0.01 -8.03 10.11
C TYR A 79 0.10 -6.89 11.13
N LEU A 80 -0.84 -6.88 12.08
CA LEU A 80 -0.81 -5.97 13.22
C LEU A 80 0.07 -6.55 14.32
N PHE A 81 0.80 -5.68 15.00
CA PHE A 81 1.62 -6.05 16.14
C PHE A 81 1.57 -4.98 17.21
N GLU A 82 1.77 -5.40 18.46
CA GLU A 82 1.88 -4.51 19.61
C GLU A 82 3.24 -4.69 20.28
N LYS A 83 3.76 -3.60 20.85
CA LYS A 83 4.99 -3.62 21.65
C LYS A 83 4.66 -4.07 23.07
N GLN A 84 5.21 -5.21 23.49
CA GLN A 84 5.15 -5.73 24.85
C GLN A 84 6.55 -5.68 25.48
N GLY A 85 6.83 -4.60 26.22
CA GLY A 85 8.16 -4.34 26.78
C GLY A 85 9.20 -4.19 25.67
N GLU A 86 10.18 -5.08 25.63
CA GLU A 86 11.26 -5.11 24.63
C GLU A 86 10.90 -5.87 23.35
N TYR A 87 9.77 -6.58 23.32
CA TYR A 87 9.40 -7.48 22.23
C TYR A 87 8.14 -7.02 21.50
N TYR A 88 7.99 -7.46 20.25
CA TYR A 88 6.77 -7.27 19.47
C TYR A 88 6.00 -8.59 19.40
N ARG A 89 4.69 -8.52 19.63
CA ARG A 89 3.77 -9.65 19.47
C ARG A 89 2.81 -9.36 18.33
N ILE A 90 2.68 -10.29 17.39
CA ILE A 90 1.63 -10.23 16.37
C ILE A 90 0.28 -10.33 17.08
N THR A 91 -0.57 -9.33 16.87
CA THR A 91 -1.89 -9.25 17.47
C THR A 91 -2.98 -9.67 16.50
N ASP A 92 -2.79 -9.40 15.20
CA ASP A 92 -3.78 -9.75 14.20
C ASP A 92 -3.16 -9.99 12.82
N LYS A 93 -3.79 -10.88 12.04
CA LYS A 93 -3.47 -11.17 10.63
C LYS A 93 -4.70 -11.06 9.72
N ASP A 94 -5.86 -10.69 10.26
CA ASP A 94 -7.05 -10.46 9.47
C ASP A 94 -6.88 -9.20 8.62
N TYR A 95 -7.18 -9.32 7.33
CA TYR A 95 -6.97 -8.25 6.36
C TYR A 95 -7.89 -7.04 6.63
N GLU A 96 -9.09 -7.26 7.19
CA GLU A 96 -10.02 -6.19 7.52
C GLU A 96 -9.45 -5.34 8.64
N ASN A 97 -8.90 -5.97 9.67
CA ASN A 97 -8.27 -5.27 10.79
C ASN A 97 -7.00 -4.51 10.36
N VAL A 98 -6.17 -5.11 9.48
CA VAL A 98 -5.01 -4.43 8.89
C VAL A 98 -5.42 -3.20 8.09
N ARG A 99 -6.42 -3.34 7.20
CA ARG A 99 -6.94 -2.25 6.37
C ARG A 99 -7.55 -1.15 7.22
N ASP A 100 -8.38 -1.51 8.19
CA ASP A 100 -9.11 -0.55 9.03
C ASP A 100 -8.15 0.23 9.93
N GLN A 101 -7.07 -0.41 10.39
CA GLN A 101 -5.99 0.29 11.09
C GLN A 101 -5.26 1.29 10.18
N LEU A 102 -4.95 0.91 8.93
CA LEU A 102 -4.33 1.83 7.96
C LEU A 102 -5.23 3.01 7.61
N VAL A 103 -6.54 2.76 7.47
CA VAL A 103 -7.55 3.80 7.24
C VAL A 103 -7.67 4.72 8.46
N SER A 104 -7.72 4.18 9.68
CA SER A 104 -7.86 4.99 10.90
C SER A 104 -6.67 5.93 11.13
N MET A 105 -5.45 5.49 10.77
CA MET A 105 -4.25 6.34 10.78
C MET A 105 -4.38 7.56 9.86
N ARG A 106 -5.10 7.43 8.73
CA ARG A 106 -5.36 8.53 7.79
C ARG A 106 -6.45 9.49 8.27
N VAL A 107 -7.48 8.99 8.96
CA VAL A 107 -8.52 9.82 9.58
C VAL A 107 -7.93 10.71 10.68
N ASN A 108 -7.00 10.17 11.47
CA ASN A 108 -6.36 10.89 12.57
C ASN A 108 -5.16 11.77 12.13
N GLY A 109 -4.91 11.90 10.82
CA GLY A 109 -3.90 12.81 10.28
C GLY A 109 -2.43 12.40 10.49
N VAL A 110 -2.16 11.16 10.86
CA VAL A 110 -0.78 10.68 11.06
C VAL A 110 -0.28 10.02 9.78
N PHE A 111 0.44 10.77 8.95
CA PHE A 111 1.86 10.49 8.60
C PHE A 111 2.41 11.49 7.56
N PRO A 112 3.51 12.18 7.92
CA PRO A 112 4.73 12.09 7.13
C PRO A 112 5.93 11.72 8.01
N TYR A 113 6.79 10.82 7.52
CA TYR A 113 8.17 10.70 8.00
C TYR A 113 9.10 10.81 6.80
N ILE A 114 9.69 11.99 6.63
CA ILE A 114 10.77 12.24 5.68
C ILE A 114 12.07 12.03 6.45
N THR A 115 12.83 11.00 6.11
CA THR A 115 14.21 10.83 6.59
C THR A 115 15.18 11.20 5.47
N VAL A 116 16.09 12.13 5.78
CA VAL A 116 17.27 12.40 4.97
C VAL A 116 18.40 11.55 5.52
N GLU A 117 18.84 10.53 4.78
CA GLU A 117 20.17 9.99 5.02
C GLU A 117 21.21 11.02 4.57
N LYS A 118 22.14 11.33 5.47
CA LYS A 118 23.12 12.41 5.39
C LYS A 118 23.60 12.71 3.96
N LEU A 119 23.39 13.95 3.54
CA LEU A 119 24.12 14.55 2.43
C LEU A 119 25.60 14.66 2.86
N GLN A 120 26.45 13.73 2.43
CA GLN A 120 27.89 13.95 2.50
C GLN A 120 28.27 14.97 1.43
N LEU A 121 28.18 16.25 1.76
CA LEU A 121 28.94 17.28 1.09
C LEU A 121 30.40 17.08 1.49
N GLY A 122 31.17 16.49 0.59
CA GLY A 122 32.62 16.46 0.70
C GLY A 122 33.14 17.89 0.72
N THR A 123 33.60 18.34 1.88
CA THR A 123 34.49 19.49 1.97
C THR A 123 35.81 19.12 1.30
N LYS A 124 36.17 19.85 0.25
CA LYS A 124 37.58 20.08 -0.08
C LYS A 124 38.12 21.19 0.81
#